data_AF-A0A838DWT5-F1
#
_entry.id   AF-A0A838DWT5-F1
#
_cell.length_a   1.000
_cell.length_b   1.000
_cell.length_c   1.000
_cell.angle_alpha   90.00
_cell.angle_beta   90.00
_cell.angle_gamma   90.00
#
_symmetry.space_group_name_H-M   'P 1'
#
loop_
_entity.id
_entity.type
_entity.pdbx_description
1 polymer ?
#
loop_
_entity_poly.entity_id
_entity_poly.type
_entity_poly.pdbx_seq_one_letter_code
_entity_poly.pdbx_strand_id
1 'polypeptide(L)' 'MLERQQALAVLGLPANATPQQIKRRYRSLAKRHHPDRGGDREQMQRIIAAYELLIKDQPQR' A
#
# COMPACT_ATOMS: atom_id res chain seq x y z
N MET A 1 2.28 14.56 8.19
CA MET A 1 1.30 14.04 7.22
C MET A 1 2.06 13.07 6.31
N LEU A 2 1.63 11.82 6.16
CA LEU A 2 2.21 10.98 5.11
C LEU A 2 1.69 11.49 3.77
N GLU A 3 2.60 11.87 2.87
CA GLU A 3 2.20 12.30 1.54
C GLU A 3 1.85 11.08 0.67
N ARG A 4 0.92 11.25 -0.27
CA ARG A 4 0.56 10.24 -1.28
C ARG A 4 1.80 9.60 -1.92
N GLN A 5 2.82 10.41 -2.23
CA GLN A 5 4.08 9.92 -2.79
C GLN A 5 4.83 8.96 -1.85
N GLN A 6 4.91 9.26 -0.55
CA GLN A 6 5.52 8.37 0.42
C GLN A 6 4.75 7.05 0.54
N ALA A 7 3.42 7.11 0.57
CA ALA A 7 2.60 5.89 0.60
C ALA A 7 2.81 5.02 -0.65
N LEU A 8 2.92 5.63 -1.84
CA LEU A 8 3.27 4.92 -3.07
C LEU A 8 4.67 4.31 -3.02
N ALA A 9 5.65 5.04 -2.47
CA ALA A 9 7.01 4.53 -2.28
C ALA A 9 7.05 3.31 -1.34
N VAL A 10 6.24 3.30 -0.27
CA VAL A 10 6.10 2.14 0.64
C VAL A 10 5.56 0.91 -0.10
N LEU A 11 4.63 1.10 -1.05
CA LEU A 11 4.09 0.03 -1.89
C LEU A 11 5.01 -0.33 -3.09
N GLY A 12 6.12 0.39 -3.27
CA GLY A 12 7.00 0.23 -4.43
C GLY A 12 6.33 0.63 -5.75
N LEU A 13 5.48 1.65 -5.70
CA LEU A 13 4.71 2.15 -6.84
C LEU A 13 5.15 3.57 -7.23
N PRO A 14 5.08 3.91 -8.52
CA PRO A 14 5.33 5.26 -8.99
C PRO A 14 4.20 6.24 -8.63
N ALA A 15 4.49 7.54 -8.64
CA ALA A 15 3.52 8.61 -8.32
C ALA A 15 2.27 8.60 -9.23
N ASN A 16 2.40 8.06 -10.45
CA ASN A 16 1.34 7.91 -11.44
C ASN A 16 0.55 6.59 -11.31
N ALA A 17 0.79 5.80 -10.27
CA ALA A 17 0.12 4.52 -10.10
C ALA A 17 -1.40 4.69 -9.97
N THR A 18 -2.13 3.84 -10.66
CA THR A 18 -3.59 3.84 -10.64
C THR A 18 -4.12 3.12 -9.40
N PRO A 19 -5.34 3.43 -8.93
CA PRO A 19 -5.98 2.72 -7.82
C PRO A 19 -6.04 1.21 -8.03
N GLN A 20 -6.18 0.75 -9.28
CA GLN A 20 -6.10 -0.67 -9.62
C GLN A 20 -4.71 -1.26 -9.36
N GLN A 21 -3.63 -0.57 -9.74
CA GLN A 21 -2.27 -1.00 -9.47
C GLN A 21 -1.97 -1.04 -7.97
N ILE A 22 -2.45 -0.03 -7.23
CA ILE A 22 -2.33 0.06 -5.77
C ILE A 22 -2.97 -1.16 -5.09
N LYS A 23 -4.22 -1.50 -5.42
CA LYS A 23 -4.90 -2.71 -4.92
C LYS A 23 -4.15 -4.00 -5.26
N ARG A 24 -3.64 -4.10 -6.50
CA ARG A 24 -2.94 -5.31 -6.98
C ARG A 24 -1.60 -5.50 -6.27
N ARG A 25 -0.85 -4.42 -6.05
CA ARG A 25 0.41 -4.43 -5.28
C ARG A 25 0.18 -4.72 -3.82
N TYR A 26 -0.81 -4.07 -3.19
CA TYR A 26 -1.20 -4.34 -1.82
C TYR A 26 -1.49 -5.82 -1.59
N ARG A 27 -2.34 -6.45 -2.42
CA ARG A 27 -2.62 -7.89 -2.32
C ARG A 27 -1.38 -8.77 -2.48
N SER A 28 -0.48 -8.40 -3.40
CA SER A 28 0.76 -9.16 -3.63
C SER A 28 1.72 -9.06 -2.44
N LEU A 29 1.88 -7.85 -1.88
CA LEU A 29 2.70 -7.60 -0.70
C LEU A 29 2.09 -8.25 0.55
N ALA A 30 0.78 -8.15 0.76
CA ALA A 30 0.10 -8.78 1.88
C ALA A 30 0.21 -10.31 1.86
N LYS A 31 0.18 -10.94 0.67
CA LYS A 31 0.46 -12.38 0.53
C LYS A 31 1.92 -12.73 0.82
N ARG A 32 2.86 -11.84 0.49
CA ARG A 32 4.30 -12.06 0.66
C ARG A 32 4.77 -11.84 2.10
N HIS A 33 4.26 -10.79 2.74
CA HIS A 33 4.56 -10.41 4.12
C HIS A 33 3.49 -10.92 5.10
N HIS A 34 2.74 -11.96 4.73
CA HIS A 34 1.69 -12.49 5.57
C HIS A 34 2.28 -13.06 6.87
N PRO A 35 1.76 -12.69 8.05
CA PRO A 35 2.31 -13.11 9.35
C PRO A 35 2.28 -14.62 9.56
N ASP A 36 1.34 -15.32 8.91
CA ASP A 36 1.25 -16.79 8.92
C ASP A 36 2.47 -17.47 8.28
N ARG A 37 3.21 -16.77 7.41
CA ARG A 37 4.45 -17.26 6.79
C ARG A 37 5.71 -16.73 7.46
N GLY A 38 5.60 -16.16 8.66
CA GLY A 38 6.71 -15.50 9.37
C GLY A 38 6.95 -14.06 8.92
N GLY A 39 5.95 -13.41 8.32
CA GLY A 39 6.03 -12.01 7.92
C GLY A 39 5.87 -11.02 9.08
N ASP A 40 6.55 -9.87 8.97
CA ASP A 40 6.51 -8.80 9.96
C ASP A 40 5.18 -8.05 9.99
N ARG A 41 4.53 -8.06 11.18
CA ARG A 41 3.29 -7.31 11.42
C ARG A 41 3.49 -5.79 11.24
N GLU A 42 4.65 -5.26 11.64
CA GLU A 42 4.97 -3.85 11.45
C GLU A 42 5.04 -3.46 9.96
N GLN A 43 5.64 -4.30 9.14
CA GLN A 43 5.70 -4.08 7.69
C GLN A 43 4.30 -4.12 7.09
N MET A 44 3.48 -5.09 7.49
CA MET A 44 2.09 -5.17 7.07
C MET A 44 1.31 -3.91 7.47
N GLN A 45 1.46 -3.42 8.70
CA GLN A 45 0.80 -2.19 9.16
C GLN A 45 1.20 -0.98 8.32
N ARG A 46 2.49 -0.82 7.97
CA ARG A 46 2.95 0.27 7.09
C ARG A 46 2.31 0.17 5.69
N ILE A 47 2.22 -1.03 5.14
CA ILE A 47 1.59 -1.28 3.84
C ILE A 47 0.09 -0.96 3.87
N ILE A 48 -0.60 -1.34 4.94
CA ILE A 48 -2.04 -1.06 5.14
C ILE A 48 -2.26 0.45 5.28
N ALA A 49 -1.51 1.13 6.15
CA ALA A 49 -1.63 2.57 6.36
C ALA A 49 -1.37 3.37 5.06
N ALA A 50 -0.36 2.96 4.29
CA ALA A 50 -0.09 3.54 2.98
C ALA A 50 -1.27 3.31 2.02
N TYR A 51 -1.79 2.10 1.94
CA TYR A 51 -2.93 1.77 1.08
C TYR A 51 -4.19 2.58 1.43
N GLU A 52 -4.54 2.69 2.72
CA GLU A 52 -5.69 3.46 3.18
C GLU A 52 -5.57 4.93 2.83
N LEU A 53 -4.39 5.53 3.02
CA LEU A 53 -4.14 6.92 2.68
C LEU A 53 -4.31 7.17 1.18
N LEU A 54 -3.82 6.26 0.34
CA LEU A 54 -3.97 6.34 -1.11
C LEU A 54 -5.39 6.17 -1.60
N ILE A 55 -6.19 5.32 -0.95
CA ILE A 55 -7.60 5.16 -1.29
C ILE A 55 -8.41 6.38 -0.85
N LYS A 56 -8.07 7.00 0.28
CA LYS A 56 -8.76 8.17 0.81
C LYS A 56 -8.46 9.44 0.00
N ASP A 57 -7.25 9.55 -0.53
CA ASP A 57 -6.79 10.63 -1.40
C ASP A 57 -7.32 10.52 -2.85
N GLN A 58 -7.88 9.37 -3.25
CA GLN A 58 -8.50 9.23 -4.57
C GLN A 58 -9.87 9.91 -4.56
N PRO A 59 -10.06 11.03 -5.30
CA PRO A 59 -11.40 11.54 -5.52
C PRO A 59 -12.18 10.47 -6.27
N GLN A 60 -13.26 9.97 -5.66
CA GLN A 60 -14.22 9.12 -6.34
C GLN A 60 -14.81 9.95 -7.48
N ARG A 61 -14.34 9.70 -8.70
CA ARG A 61 -14.92 10.25 -9.92
C ARG A 61 -16.15 9.45 -10.31
#